data_AF-A0AA39K1L1-F1
#
_entry.id   AF-A0AA39K1L1-F1
#
_cell.length_a   1.000
_cell.length_b   1.000
_cell.length_c   1.000
_cell.angle_alpha   90.00
_cell.angle_beta   90.00
_cell.angle_gamma   90.00
#
_symmetry.space_group_name_H-M   'P 1'
#
loop_
_entity.id
_entity.type
_entity.pdbx_description
1 polymer ?
#
loop_
_entity_poly.entity_id
_entity_poly.type
_entity_poly.pdbx_seq_one_letter_code
_entity_poly.pdbx_strand_id
1 'polypeptide(L)'
;SPRFQTPTPKWRGYTMDAAKWTFSSSELQTIVSKAIRQSAESSSIRLLRQETVDVEIPAEMEKLEKQRMDVKSRYKMFTRRRAELLESLSAAVNNHSPRENPPLGVRYVEDLKDVSAALDRLAEDLHSIDQQIAQLNSLCDVHSASALAMALRKLNSSFLKEFAQSRALREQLQILEAEKNEAWQHAENMAQDFDNLSERAELGSPDSQGKRFSRISAVRKSSIRISRAGLRSGRSSVISNNRLSTSSGTKSTFSIEDIPPVPPIPRHRPNDIMTNLPSRISTQGISTDGMTPNTETRAMIRAHEELCDMLGITSKDLKPRRALSLLTPASHGEQARTPEPRHRRRSSCDRPSSLPDRSELSQVYKAMTVDVSLKGPFSLMSA
;
A
#
# COMPACT_ATOMS: atom_id res chain seq x y z
N SER A 1 16.15 47.71 -3.88
CA SER A 1 15.17 46.84 -4.57
C SER A 1 14.38 46.05 -3.55
N PRO A 2 13.05 45.90 -3.72
CA PRO A 2 12.18 45.15 -2.83
C PRO A 2 12.62 43.67 -2.80
N ARG A 3 12.76 43.13 -1.59
CA ARG A 3 13.10 41.71 -1.36
C ARG A 3 11.81 41.00 -0.99
N PHE A 4 11.16 40.35 -1.97
CA PHE A 4 9.93 39.56 -1.80
C PHE A 4 10.20 38.25 -1.03
N GLN A 5 10.73 38.34 0.19
CA GLN A 5 11.01 37.19 1.04
C GLN A 5 9.80 36.91 1.94
N THR A 6 9.26 35.70 1.85
CA THR A 6 8.22 35.22 2.77
C THR A 6 8.84 34.86 4.12
N PRO A 7 8.33 35.40 5.24
CA PRO A 7 8.83 35.01 6.56
C PRO A 7 8.53 33.54 6.82
N THR A 8 9.46 32.85 7.49
CA THR A 8 9.26 31.45 7.87
C THR A 8 8.16 31.32 8.92
N PRO A 9 7.30 30.29 8.84
CA PRO A 9 6.27 30.07 9.84
C PRO A 9 6.88 29.80 11.22
N LYS A 10 6.23 30.32 12.28
CA LYS A 10 6.64 30.10 13.68
C LYS A 10 6.55 28.62 14.08
N TRP A 11 5.59 27.90 13.51
CA TRP A 11 5.34 26.50 13.82
C TRP A 11 5.90 25.61 12.72
N ARG A 12 6.63 24.57 13.13
CA ARG A 12 7.25 23.60 12.23
C ARG A 12 6.75 22.20 12.58
N GLY A 13 6.46 21.40 11.56
CA GLY A 13 6.16 19.98 11.72
C GLY A 13 7.40 19.19 12.15
N TYR A 14 7.19 18.16 12.96
CA TYR A 14 8.22 17.19 13.32
C TYR A 14 8.27 16.08 12.28
N THR A 15 9.48 15.62 11.94
CA THR A 15 9.65 14.36 11.20
C THR A 15 9.32 13.18 12.10
N MET A 16 9.09 11.99 11.53
CA MET A 16 8.76 10.78 12.30
C MET A 16 9.76 10.52 13.43
N ASP A 17 11.07 10.58 13.14
CA ASP A 17 12.10 10.29 14.14
C ASP A 17 12.14 11.37 15.23
N ALA A 18 12.04 12.65 14.84
CA ALA A 18 11.97 13.74 15.81
C ALA A 18 10.71 13.66 16.68
N ALA A 19 9.58 13.28 16.11
CA ALA A 19 8.32 13.12 16.83
C ALA A 19 8.40 11.99 17.87
N LYS A 20 9.06 10.87 17.56
CA LYS A 20 9.28 9.76 18.51
C LYS A 20 10.12 10.17 19.72
N TRP A 21 11.07 11.08 19.53
CA TRP A 21 11.91 11.59 20.62
C TRP A 21 11.26 12.73 21.41
N THR A 22 10.36 13.50 20.77
CA THR A 22 9.77 14.70 21.36
C THR A 22 8.46 14.41 22.09
N PHE A 23 7.63 13.52 21.56
CA PHE A 23 6.31 13.21 22.11
C PHE A 23 6.31 11.88 22.83
N SER A 24 5.52 11.79 23.89
CA SER A 24 5.20 10.51 24.52
C SER A 24 4.32 9.64 23.62
N SER A 25 4.34 8.32 23.86
CA SER A 25 3.51 7.37 23.09
C SER A 25 2.01 7.69 23.17
N SER A 26 1.51 8.12 24.33
CA SER A 26 0.11 8.49 24.54
C SER A 26 -0.28 9.78 23.80
N GLU A 27 0.62 10.76 23.75
CA GLU A 27 0.41 11.99 22.97
C GLU A 27 0.37 11.67 21.46
N LEU A 28 1.30 10.85 20.97
CA LEU A 28 1.31 10.40 19.58
C LEU A 28 0.02 9.64 19.23
N GLN A 29 -0.41 8.70 20.09
CA GLN A 29 -1.67 7.99 19.94
C GLN A 29 -2.86 8.94 19.86
N THR A 30 -2.89 9.98 20.70
CA THR A 30 -3.96 10.98 20.70
C THR A 30 -3.97 11.81 19.41
N ILE A 31 -2.80 12.28 18.97
CA ILE A 31 -2.64 13.05 17.73
C ILE A 31 -3.11 12.22 16.53
N VAL A 32 -2.61 10.98 16.41
CA VAL A 32 -2.96 10.07 15.31
C VAL A 32 -4.44 9.72 15.35
N SER A 33 -4.98 9.37 16.52
CA SER A 33 -6.41 9.04 16.67
C SER A 33 -7.32 10.21 16.30
N LYS A 34 -6.92 11.44 16.63
CA LYS A 34 -7.67 12.65 16.22
C LYS A 34 -7.59 12.86 14.71
N ALA A 35 -6.40 12.76 14.12
CA ALA A 35 -6.20 12.91 12.67
C ALA A 35 -6.97 11.84 11.86
N ILE A 36 -6.98 10.58 12.32
CA ILE A 36 -7.75 9.51 11.70
C ILE A 36 -9.25 9.82 11.78
N ARG A 37 -9.76 10.26 12.93
CA ARG A 37 -11.18 10.61 13.07
C ARG A 37 -11.58 11.76 12.15
N GLN A 38 -10.78 12.82 12.11
CA GLN A 38 -11.04 13.97 11.24
C GLN A 38 -10.97 13.60 9.75
N SER A 39 -10.01 12.77 9.34
CA SER A 39 -9.93 12.25 7.96
C SER A 39 -10.97 11.16 7.66
N ALA A 40 -11.57 10.55 8.68
CA ALA A 40 -12.65 9.57 8.56
C ALA A 40 -14.05 10.20 8.42
N GLU A 41 -14.20 11.50 8.67
CA GLU A 41 -15.45 12.21 8.38
C GLU A 41 -15.72 12.23 6.86
N SER A 42 -16.98 12.14 6.45
CA SER A 42 -17.35 12.23 5.03
C SER A 42 -17.18 13.64 4.48
N SER A 43 -17.35 14.65 5.33
CA SER A 43 -17.18 16.08 5.03
C SER A 43 -15.74 16.46 4.67
N SER A 44 -14.75 15.67 5.09
CA SER A 44 -13.33 15.95 4.84
C SER A 44 -12.83 15.39 3.50
N ILE A 45 -13.59 14.51 2.85
CA ILE A 45 -13.21 13.94 1.56
C ILE A 45 -13.54 14.91 0.42
N ARG A 46 -12.50 15.38 -0.27
CA ARG A 46 -12.62 16.08 -1.57
C ARG A 46 -11.69 15.40 -2.57
N LEU A 47 -12.26 14.81 -3.61
CA LEU A 47 -11.50 14.19 -4.70
C LEU A 47 -11.61 15.02 -5.97
N LEU A 48 -10.53 15.00 -6.74
CA LEU A 48 -10.42 15.63 -8.05
C LEU A 48 -10.34 14.53 -9.09
N ARG A 49 -10.57 14.90 -10.34
CA ARG A 49 -10.35 13.99 -11.47
C ARG A 49 -8.86 13.77 -11.65
N GLN A 50 -8.49 12.56 -12.08
CA GLN A 50 -7.09 12.20 -12.29
C GLN A 50 -6.40 13.13 -13.31
N GLU A 51 -7.09 13.42 -14.41
CA GLU A 51 -6.62 14.35 -15.44
C GLU A 51 -6.34 15.76 -14.90
N THR A 52 -7.22 16.26 -14.02
CA THR A 52 -7.05 17.58 -13.38
C THR A 52 -5.81 17.61 -12.49
N VAL A 53 -5.51 16.54 -11.76
CA VAL A 53 -4.36 16.45 -10.86
C VAL A 53 -3.05 16.31 -11.62
N ASP A 54 -3.04 15.50 -12.68
CA ASP A 54 -1.81 15.15 -13.39
C ASP A 54 -1.43 16.16 -14.48
N VAL A 55 -2.43 16.82 -15.08
CA VAL A 55 -2.22 17.67 -16.28
C VAL A 55 -2.63 19.11 -16.01
N GLU A 56 -3.88 19.37 -15.63
CA GLU A 56 -4.43 20.73 -15.58
C GLU A 56 -3.79 21.58 -14.47
N ILE A 57 -3.75 21.07 -13.24
CA ILE A 57 -3.19 21.82 -12.09
C ILE A 57 -1.70 22.10 -12.29
N PRO A 58 -0.84 21.14 -12.66
CA PRO A 58 0.57 21.42 -12.92
C PRO A 58 0.80 22.44 -14.04
N ALA A 59 0.02 22.36 -15.13
CA ALA A 59 0.12 23.32 -16.23
C ALA A 59 -0.27 24.75 -15.82
N GLU A 60 -1.37 24.90 -15.06
CA GLU A 60 -1.78 26.21 -14.54
C GLU A 60 -0.83 26.72 -13.47
N MET A 61 -0.26 25.86 -12.61
CA MET A 61 0.79 26.27 -11.68
C MET A 61 2.01 26.83 -12.42
N GLU A 62 2.51 26.14 -13.45
CA GLU A 62 3.67 26.61 -14.23
C GLU A 62 3.38 27.97 -14.89
N LYS A 63 2.18 28.15 -15.43
CA LYS A 63 1.72 29.42 -16.00
C LYS A 63 1.67 30.54 -14.96
N LEU A 64 1.11 30.28 -13.79
CA LEU A 64 1.06 31.26 -12.68
C LEU A 64 2.47 31.59 -12.16
N GLU A 65 3.39 30.63 -12.12
CA GLU A 65 4.78 30.89 -11.71
C GLU A 65 5.53 31.78 -12.72
N LYS A 66 5.33 31.56 -14.03
CA LYS A 66 5.86 32.43 -15.08
C LYS A 66 5.30 33.85 -14.94
N GLN A 67 3.98 33.97 -14.75
CA GLN A 67 3.32 35.26 -14.54
C GLN A 67 3.84 35.97 -13.27
N ARG A 68 4.02 35.23 -12.17
CA ARG A 68 4.61 35.74 -10.92
C ARG A 68 6.00 36.31 -11.15
N MET A 69 6.85 35.62 -11.91
CA MET A 69 8.20 36.10 -12.22
C MET A 69 8.17 37.38 -13.06
N ASP A 70 7.31 37.43 -14.07
CA ASP A 70 7.14 38.62 -14.91
C ASP A 70 6.65 39.83 -14.10
N VAL A 71 5.59 39.67 -13.30
CA VAL A 71 5.08 40.72 -12.41
C VAL A 71 6.15 41.18 -11.43
N LYS A 72 6.92 40.26 -10.80
CA LYS A 72 8.05 40.63 -9.93
C LYS A 72 9.13 41.40 -10.67
N SER A 73 9.40 41.08 -11.93
CA SER A 73 10.38 41.79 -12.76
C SER A 73 9.91 43.21 -13.08
N ARG A 74 8.67 43.35 -13.57
CA ARG A 74 8.02 44.65 -13.84
C ARG A 74 7.95 45.52 -12.59
N TYR A 75 7.55 44.95 -11.44
CA TYR A 75 7.52 45.67 -10.17
C TYR A 75 8.88 46.22 -9.77
N LYS A 76 9.96 45.43 -9.92
CA LYS A 76 11.33 45.88 -9.66
C LYS A 76 11.74 47.01 -10.60
N MET A 77 11.40 46.91 -11.89
CA MET A 77 11.67 47.97 -12.88
C MET A 77 10.96 49.27 -12.51
N PHE A 78 9.65 49.24 -12.25
CA PHE A 78 8.90 50.43 -11.84
C PHE A 78 9.37 51.00 -10.49
N THR A 79 9.83 50.15 -9.56
CA THR A 79 10.41 50.62 -8.30
C THR A 79 11.71 51.41 -8.54
N ARG A 80 12.56 50.97 -9.48
CA ARG A 80 13.77 51.70 -9.87
C ARG A 80 13.41 53.01 -10.58
N ARG A 81 12.46 52.96 -11.52
CA ARG A 81 11.96 54.15 -12.21
C ARG A 81 11.39 55.20 -11.24
N ARG A 82 10.65 54.76 -10.22
CA ARG A 82 10.15 55.64 -9.14
C ARG A 82 11.30 56.33 -8.40
N ALA A 83 12.36 55.59 -8.08
CA ALA A 83 13.53 56.16 -7.42
C ALA A 83 14.27 57.16 -8.32
N GLU A 84 14.42 56.87 -9.61
CA GLU A 84 15.01 57.80 -10.60
C GLU A 84 14.20 59.09 -10.76
N LEU A 85 12.86 59.00 -10.80
CA LEU A 85 11.97 60.15 -10.89
C LEU A 85 12.02 61.01 -9.62
N LEU A 86 12.06 60.38 -8.44
CA LEU A 86 12.21 61.08 -7.17
C LEU A 86 13.56 61.81 -7.07
N GLU A 87 14.65 61.19 -7.52
CA GLU A 87 15.98 61.82 -7.57
C GLU A 87 15.99 63.00 -8.54
N SER A 88 15.40 62.83 -9.72
CA SER A 88 15.28 63.89 -10.74
C SER A 88 14.43 65.07 -10.25
N LEU A 89 13.34 64.78 -9.54
CA LEU A 89 12.49 65.80 -8.92
C LEU A 89 13.23 66.53 -7.80
N SER A 90 13.94 65.80 -6.93
CA SER A 90 14.78 66.37 -5.86
C SER A 90 15.85 67.31 -6.44
N ALA A 91 16.55 66.88 -7.50
CA ALA A 91 17.52 67.70 -8.20
C ALA A 91 16.89 68.94 -8.86
N ALA A 92 15.70 68.83 -9.44
CA ALA A 92 14.98 69.96 -10.03
C ALA A 92 14.52 70.98 -8.97
N VAL A 93 14.12 70.52 -7.78
CA VAL A 93 13.75 71.39 -6.66
C VAL A 93 14.97 72.10 -6.06
N ASN A 94 16.10 71.39 -5.91
CA ASN A 94 17.32 71.94 -5.29
C ASN A 94 18.13 72.87 -6.22
N ASN A 95 18.07 72.66 -7.53
CA ASN A 95 18.87 73.41 -8.51
C ASN A 95 18.12 74.58 -9.19
N HIS A 96 16.91 74.96 -8.73
CA HIS A 96 16.12 76.01 -9.37
C HIS A 96 15.88 77.23 -8.49
N SER A 97 16.30 78.39 -9.02
CA SER A 97 15.64 79.66 -8.74
C SER A 97 14.18 79.55 -9.24
N PRO A 98 13.16 79.94 -8.45
CA PRO A 98 11.75 79.59 -8.66
C PRO A 98 11.07 80.13 -9.94
N ARG A 99 11.83 80.70 -10.89
CA ARG A 99 11.31 81.43 -12.05
C ARG A 99 11.51 80.73 -13.40
N GLU A 100 12.39 79.73 -13.53
CA GLU A 100 12.81 79.24 -14.85
C GLU A 100 12.22 77.89 -15.31
N ASN A 101 11.89 76.92 -14.44
CA ASN A 101 11.29 75.65 -14.91
C ASN A 101 10.19 75.01 -14.02
N PRO A 102 9.10 75.72 -13.69
CA PRO A 102 7.93 75.10 -13.08
C PRO A 102 7.29 73.93 -13.88
N PRO A 103 7.26 73.89 -15.24
CA PRO A 103 6.56 72.80 -15.94
C PRO A 103 7.27 71.45 -15.87
N LEU A 104 8.58 71.40 -15.63
CA LEU A 104 9.32 70.12 -15.53
C LEU A 104 9.04 69.39 -14.22
N GLY A 105 8.97 70.12 -13.10
CA GLY A 105 8.61 69.55 -11.80
C GLY A 105 7.20 68.94 -11.81
N VAL A 106 6.23 69.65 -12.41
CA VAL A 106 4.85 69.16 -12.55
C VAL A 106 4.78 67.87 -13.38
N ARG A 107 5.58 67.76 -14.46
CA ARG A 107 5.64 66.54 -15.27
C ARG A 107 6.21 65.34 -14.50
N TYR A 108 7.28 65.54 -13.73
CA TYR A 108 7.82 64.47 -12.89
C TYR A 108 6.84 64.01 -11.82
N VAL A 109 6.01 64.91 -11.28
CA VAL A 109 4.94 64.55 -10.33
C VAL A 109 3.85 63.71 -10.99
N GLU A 110 3.43 64.03 -12.21
CA GLU A 110 2.43 63.22 -12.93
C GLU A 110 2.99 61.84 -13.30
N ASP A 111 4.22 61.76 -13.83
CA ASP A 111 4.91 60.49 -14.10
C ASP A 111 5.06 59.65 -12.81
N LEU A 112 5.32 60.30 -11.67
CA LEU A 112 5.45 59.63 -10.38
C LEU A 112 4.11 59.06 -9.90
N LYS A 113 3.01 59.79 -10.12
CA LYS A 113 1.65 59.34 -9.83
C LYS A 113 1.30 58.11 -10.67
N ASP A 114 1.60 58.13 -11.97
CA ASP A 114 1.36 57.00 -12.86
C ASP A 114 2.19 55.76 -12.48
N VAL A 115 3.48 55.94 -12.19
CA VAL A 115 4.36 54.85 -11.73
C VAL A 115 3.89 54.29 -10.39
N SER A 116 3.40 55.14 -9.48
CA SER A 116 2.88 54.69 -8.19
C SER A 116 1.59 53.88 -8.35
N ALA A 117 0.65 54.36 -9.17
CA ALA A 117 -0.57 53.61 -9.50
C ALA A 117 -0.26 52.27 -10.19
N ALA A 118 0.75 52.23 -11.07
CA ALA A 118 1.20 50.99 -11.69
C ALA A 118 1.83 50.01 -10.69
N LEU A 119 2.60 50.52 -9.72
CA LEU A 119 3.17 49.69 -8.64
C LEU A 119 2.10 49.07 -7.75
N ASP A 120 1.05 49.82 -7.41
CA ASP A 120 -0.06 49.32 -6.60
C ASP A 120 -0.81 48.19 -7.33
N ARG A 121 -1.12 48.37 -8.62
CA ARG A 121 -1.72 47.31 -9.45
C ARG A 121 -0.85 46.06 -9.54
N LEU A 122 0.46 46.24 -9.74
CA LEU A 122 1.40 45.10 -9.78
C LEU A 122 1.52 44.40 -8.41
N ALA A 123 1.31 45.12 -7.30
CA ALA A 123 1.27 44.53 -5.97
C ALA A 123 0.00 43.71 -5.74
N GLU A 124 -1.16 44.22 -6.18
CA GLU A 124 -2.43 43.50 -6.18
C GLU A 124 -2.36 42.22 -7.03
N ASP A 125 -1.83 42.33 -8.25
CA ASP A 125 -1.63 41.20 -9.15
C ASP A 125 -0.72 40.14 -8.51
N LEU A 126 0.38 40.57 -7.88
CA LEU A 126 1.30 39.65 -7.23
C LEU A 126 0.63 38.91 -6.07
N HIS A 127 -0.15 39.61 -5.25
CA HIS A 127 -0.90 39.00 -4.15
C HIS A 127 -1.95 38.00 -4.66
N SER A 128 -2.68 38.34 -5.72
CA SER A 128 -3.66 37.46 -6.36
C SER A 128 -3.01 36.18 -6.89
N ILE A 129 -1.87 36.29 -7.59
CA ILE A 129 -1.15 35.13 -8.13
C ILE A 129 -0.61 34.24 -7.01
N ASP A 130 0.01 34.81 -5.97
CA ASP A 130 0.51 34.04 -4.84
C ASP A 130 -0.63 33.30 -4.11
N GLN A 131 -1.80 33.94 -3.98
CA GLN A 131 -2.99 33.32 -3.41
C GLN A 131 -3.53 32.16 -4.27
N GLN A 132 -3.57 32.33 -5.60
CA GLN A 132 -3.99 31.26 -6.52
C GLN A 132 -3.05 30.05 -6.45
N ILE A 133 -1.72 30.29 -6.43
CA ILE A 133 -0.73 29.23 -6.25
C ILE A 133 -0.94 28.52 -4.90
N ALA A 134 -1.18 29.25 -3.82
CA ALA A 134 -1.44 28.67 -2.51
C ALA A 134 -2.72 27.82 -2.48
N GLN A 135 -3.78 28.30 -3.15
CA GLN A 135 -5.04 27.56 -3.27
C GLN A 135 -4.87 26.26 -4.06
N LEU A 136 -4.14 26.27 -5.18
CA LEU A 136 -3.86 25.06 -5.96
C LEU A 136 -3.04 24.04 -5.17
N ASN A 137 -2.01 24.49 -4.45
CA ASN A 137 -1.24 23.60 -3.57
C ASN A 137 -2.11 22.98 -2.47
N SER A 138 -2.90 23.81 -1.77
CA SER A 138 -3.83 23.32 -0.74
C SER A 138 -4.85 22.34 -1.32
N LEU A 139 -5.29 22.54 -2.57
CA LEU A 139 -6.23 21.66 -3.25
C LEU A 139 -5.59 20.28 -3.52
N CYS A 140 -4.33 20.25 -3.96
CA CYS A 140 -3.55 19.02 -4.14
C CYS A 140 -3.31 18.28 -2.81
N ASP A 141 -3.00 19.01 -1.74
CA ASP A 141 -2.80 18.43 -0.40
C ASP A 141 -4.08 17.78 0.11
N VAL A 142 -5.22 18.48 -0.02
CA VAL A 142 -6.54 17.96 0.37
C VAL A 142 -6.92 16.74 -0.48
N HIS A 143 -6.65 16.77 -1.79
CA HIS A 143 -6.88 15.63 -2.67
C HIS A 143 -6.09 14.40 -2.23
N SER A 144 -4.79 14.57 -1.99
CA SER A 144 -3.87 13.50 -1.58
C SER A 144 -4.29 12.90 -0.22
N ALA A 145 -4.63 13.76 0.75
CA ALA A 145 -5.14 13.33 2.04
C ALA A 145 -6.48 12.59 1.93
N SER A 146 -7.39 13.06 1.08
CA SER A 146 -8.70 12.45 0.84
C SER A 146 -8.57 11.08 0.15
N ALA A 147 -7.69 10.97 -0.84
CA ALA A 147 -7.40 9.73 -1.55
C ALA A 147 -6.81 8.68 -0.59
N LEU A 148 -5.85 9.07 0.24
CA LEU A 148 -5.29 8.20 1.28
C LEU A 148 -6.35 7.79 2.31
N ALA A 149 -7.19 8.71 2.79
CA ALA A 149 -8.25 8.39 3.73
C ALA A 149 -9.24 7.37 3.16
N MET A 150 -9.60 7.50 1.88
CA MET A 150 -10.43 6.51 1.20
C MET A 150 -9.73 5.16 1.03
N ALA A 151 -8.45 5.16 0.69
CA ALA A 151 -7.65 3.93 0.61
C ALA A 151 -7.60 3.21 1.97
N LEU A 152 -7.38 3.94 3.06
CA LEU A 152 -7.40 3.39 4.43
C LEU A 152 -8.76 2.79 4.79
N ARG A 153 -9.87 3.45 4.42
CA ARG A 153 -11.22 2.89 4.64
C ARG A 153 -11.45 1.61 3.86
N LYS A 154 -11.02 1.56 2.60
CA LYS A 154 -11.12 0.35 1.76
C LYS A 154 -10.28 -0.79 2.34
N LEU A 155 -9.05 -0.51 2.75
CA LEU A 155 -8.14 -1.46 3.39
C LEU A 155 -8.72 -1.98 4.70
N ASN A 156 -9.24 -1.11 5.56
CA ASN A 156 -9.85 -1.53 6.82
C ASN A 156 -11.08 -2.43 6.55
N SER A 157 -11.91 -2.08 5.56
CA SER A 157 -13.05 -2.91 5.17
C SER A 157 -12.62 -4.30 4.66
N SER A 158 -11.57 -4.39 3.82
CA SER A 158 -11.07 -5.69 3.36
C SER A 158 -10.44 -6.48 4.50
N PHE A 159 -9.64 -5.84 5.36
CA PHE A 159 -9.03 -6.47 6.52
C PHE A 159 -10.07 -7.06 7.48
N LEU A 160 -11.14 -6.31 7.79
CA LEU A 160 -12.21 -6.81 8.66
C LEU A 160 -12.94 -8.02 8.04
N LYS A 161 -13.12 -8.05 6.71
CA LYS A 161 -13.71 -9.20 6.01
C LYS A 161 -12.81 -10.43 6.08
N GLU A 162 -11.52 -10.27 5.79
CA GLU A 162 -10.55 -11.37 5.87
C GLU A 162 -10.41 -11.90 7.30
N PHE A 163 -10.42 -11.01 8.28
CA PHE A 163 -10.39 -11.38 9.68
C PHE A 163 -11.64 -12.17 10.10
N ALA A 164 -12.82 -11.76 9.65
CA ALA A 164 -14.07 -12.49 9.89
C ALA A 164 -14.07 -13.87 9.23
N GLN A 165 -13.58 -13.98 7.99
CA GLN A 165 -13.43 -15.26 7.29
C GLN A 165 -12.44 -16.18 8.00
N SER A 166 -11.28 -15.65 8.39
CA SER A 166 -10.26 -16.38 9.14
C SER A 166 -10.78 -16.88 10.49
N ARG A 167 -11.62 -16.09 11.17
CA ARG A 167 -12.29 -16.53 12.40
C ARG A 167 -13.28 -17.66 12.14
N ALA A 168 -14.15 -17.50 11.12
CA ALA A 168 -15.13 -18.53 10.77
C ALA A 168 -14.48 -19.87 10.40
N LEU A 169 -13.33 -19.84 9.69
CA LEU A 169 -12.57 -21.06 9.39
C LEU A 169 -11.99 -21.72 10.63
N ARG A 170 -11.48 -20.94 11.60
CA ARG A 170 -11.00 -21.49 12.88
C ARG A 170 -12.14 -22.12 13.69
N GLU A 171 -13.31 -21.48 13.70
CA GLU A 171 -14.50 -22.04 14.35
C GLU A 171 -14.92 -23.36 13.69
N GLN A 172 -14.89 -23.44 12.35
CA GLN A 172 -15.15 -24.69 11.63
C GLN A 172 -14.12 -25.78 11.95
N LEU A 173 -12.83 -25.44 12.02
CA LEU A 173 -11.79 -26.39 12.43
C LEU A 173 -12.04 -26.90 13.84
N GLN A 174 -12.38 -26.01 14.78
CA GLN A 174 -12.70 -26.39 16.15
C GLN A 174 -13.92 -27.34 16.22
N ILE A 175 -14.95 -27.07 15.43
CA ILE A 175 -16.13 -27.95 15.33
C ILE A 175 -15.75 -29.31 14.76
N LEU A 176 -15.00 -29.34 13.64
CA LEU A 176 -14.57 -30.59 13.03
C LEU A 176 -13.62 -31.40 13.94
N GLU A 177 -12.75 -30.74 14.69
CA GLU A 177 -11.90 -31.38 15.69
C GLU A 177 -12.74 -31.96 16.85
N ALA A 178 -13.79 -31.26 17.30
CA ALA A 178 -14.72 -31.79 18.29
C ALA A 178 -15.48 -33.01 17.76
N GLU A 179 -16.04 -32.94 16.55
CA GLU A 179 -16.71 -34.07 15.89
C GLU A 179 -15.78 -35.27 15.72
N LYS A 180 -14.51 -35.04 15.36
CA LYS A 180 -13.48 -36.08 15.29
C LYS A 180 -13.23 -36.73 16.65
N ASN A 181 -13.11 -35.93 17.71
CA ASN A 181 -12.87 -36.43 19.06
C ASN A 181 -14.06 -37.22 19.60
N GLU A 182 -15.29 -36.76 19.34
CA GLU A 182 -16.53 -37.49 19.68
C GLU A 182 -16.62 -38.82 18.92
N ALA A 183 -16.36 -38.81 17.61
CA ALA A 183 -16.37 -40.03 16.80
C ALA A 183 -15.30 -41.03 17.28
N TRP A 184 -14.12 -40.55 17.66
CA TRP A 184 -13.05 -41.37 18.21
C TRP A 184 -13.43 -41.95 19.58
N GLN A 185 -14.02 -41.15 20.47
CA GLN A 185 -14.52 -41.61 21.76
C GLN A 185 -15.62 -42.67 21.61
N HIS A 186 -16.53 -42.50 20.65
CA HIS A 186 -17.56 -43.51 20.34
C HIS A 186 -16.94 -44.81 19.83
N ALA A 187 -15.93 -44.75 18.97
CA ALA A 187 -15.24 -45.92 18.47
C ALA A 187 -14.49 -46.67 19.58
N GLU A 188 -13.81 -45.94 20.46
CA GLU A 188 -13.10 -46.48 21.62
C GLU A 188 -14.05 -47.21 22.57
N ASN A 189 -15.17 -46.57 22.93
CA ASN A 189 -16.18 -47.19 23.79
C ASN A 189 -16.74 -48.48 23.17
N MET A 190 -17.01 -48.48 21.86
CA MET A 190 -17.49 -49.69 21.17
C MET A 190 -16.43 -50.80 21.18
N ALA A 191 -15.16 -50.47 20.95
CA ALA A 191 -14.07 -51.45 21.01
C ALA A 191 -13.97 -52.08 22.41
N GLN A 192 -14.00 -51.26 23.46
CA GLN A 192 -13.99 -51.74 24.84
C GLN A 192 -15.21 -52.61 25.16
N ASP A 193 -16.41 -52.24 24.71
CA ASP A 193 -17.62 -53.06 24.88
C ASP A 193 -17.49 -54.44 24.20
N PHE A 194 -16.89 -54.49 23.00
CA PHE A 194 -16.62 -55.75 22.30
C PHE A 194 -15.56 -56.59 23.01
N ASP A 195 -14.47 -55.99 23.48
CA ASP A 195 -13.42 -56.69 24.23
C ASP A 195 -13.97 -57.28 25.53
N ASN A 196 -14.77 -56.51 26.28
CA ASN A 196 -15.46 -56.96 27.50
C ASN A 196 -16.42 -58.14 27.23
N LEU A 197 -17.18 -58.09 26.13
CA LEU A 197 -18.07 -59.18 25.72
C LEU A 197 -17.28 -60.42 25.29
N SER A 198 -16.16 -60.22 24.60
CA SER A 198 -15.25 -61.30 24.19
C SER A 198 -14.60 -61.96 25.40
N GLU A 199 -14.06 -61.18 26.33
CA GLU A 199 -13.46 -61.68 27.57
C GLU A 199 -14.49 -62.44 28.42
N ARG A 200 -15.73 -61.95 28.52
CA ARG A 200 -16.81 -62.65 29.22
C ARG A 200 -17.27 -63.93 28.50
N ALA A 201 -17.15 -63.99 27.18
CA ALA A 201 -17.38 -65.21 26.41
C ALA A 201 -16.23 -66.21 26.60
N GLU A 202 -14.99 -65.76 26.79
CA GLU A 202 -13.82 -66.61 27.02
C GLU A 202 -13.69 -67.09 28.49
N LEU A 203 -14.12 -66.29 29.47
CA LEU A 203 -14.19 -66.68 30.90
C LEU A 203 -15.46 -67.48 31.25
N GLY A 204 -16.42 -67.58 30.32
CA GLY A 204 -17.59 -68.43 30.40
C GLY A 204 -17.26 -69.89 30.06
N SER A 205 -17.23 -70.75 31.09
CA SER A 205 -16.95 -72.19 31.04
C SER A 205 -17.57 -72.97 29.84
N PRO A 206 -16.85 -73.98 29.29
CA PRO A 206 -17.24 -74.69 28.07
C PRO A 206 -18.22 -75.83 28.39
N ASP A 207 -19.45 -75.52 28.79
CA ASP A 207 -20.52 -76.51 28.69
C ASP A 207 -21.90 -75.86 28.71
N SER A 208 -22.48 -75.65 27.53
CA SER A 208 -23.94 -75.59 27.29
C SER A 208 -24.20 -75.39 25.80
N GLN A 209 -24.15 -76.50 25.07
CA GLN A 209 -24.73 -76.59 23.75
C GLN A 209 -26.22 -76.21 23.78
N GLY A 210 -26.62 -75.33 22.86
CA GLY A 210 -27.94 -75.33 22.26
C GLY A 210 -29.05 -74.60 23.02
N LYS A 211 -29.40 -73.41 22.51
CA LYS A 211 -30.79 -73.06 22.19
C LYS A 211 -30.83 -71.96 21.14
N ARG A 212 -31.33 -72.35 19.97
CA ARG A 212 -31.85 -71.48 18.92
C ARG A 212 -32.69 -70.37 19.55
N PHE A 213 -32.27 -69.12 19.42
CA PHE A 213 -33.19 -67.99 19.45
C PHE A 213 -33.06 -67.19 18.17
N SER A 214 -33.96 -67.54 17.24
CA SER A 214 -34.44 -66.67 16.20
C SER A 214 -35.14 -65.47 16.82
N ARG A 215 -34.61 -64.26 16.62
CA ARG A 215 -35.39 -63.11 16.13
C ARG A 215 -34.44 -61.95 15.90
N ILE A 216 -34.03 -61.83 14.65
CA ILE A 216 -33.57 -60.57 14.07
C ILE A 216 -34.79 -59.64 14.06
N SER A 217 -34.92 -58.79 15.07
CA SER A 217 -35.71 -57.56 14.93
C SER A 217 -34.83 -56.54 14.23
N ALA A 218 -34.86 -56.57 12.90
CA ALA A 218 -34.38 -55.49 12.06
C ALA A 218 -35.24 -54.25 12.34
N VAL A 219 -34.89 -53.49 13.39
CA VAL A 219 -35.41 -52.14 13.59
C VAL A 219 -34.69 -51.28 12.57
N ARG A 220 -35.35 -51.07 11.43
CA ARG A 220 -35.03 -49.98 10.50
C ARG A 220 -35.13 -48.68 11.29
N LYS A 221 -33.98 -48.21 11.78
CA LYS A 221 -33.85 -46.86 12.31
C LYS A 221 -34.00 -45.94 11.10
N SER A 222 -35.20 -45.39 10.94
CA SER A 222 -35.47 -44.35 9.95
C SER A 222 -34.52 -43.20 10.23
N SER A 223 -33.53 -43.03 9.35
CA SER A 223 -32.76 -41.80 9.23
C SER A 223 -33.76 -40.70 8.88
N ILE A 224 -34.24 -39.99 9.90
CA ILE A 224 -34.85 -38.69 9.71
C ILE A 224 -33.68 -37.75 9.37
N ARG A 225 -33.37 -37.66 8.08
CA ARG A 225 -32.67 -36.48 7.56
C ARG A 225 -33.61 -35.31 7.78
N ILE A 226 -33.38 -34.55 8.83
CA ILE A 226 -33.96 -33.22 8.97
C ILE A 226 -33.36 -32.40 7.83
N SER A 227 -34.11 -32.32 6.73
CA SER A 227 -33.88 -31.38 5.66
C SER A 227 -34.12 -29.98 6.19
N ARG A 228 -33.12 -29.38 6.85
CA ARG A 228 -33.01 -27.92 6.94
C ARG A 228 -32.25 -27.41 5.72
N ALA A 229 -32.93 -27.48 4.57
CA ALA A 229 -32.62 -26.69 3.40
C ALA A 229 -33.92 -25.97 3.00
N GLY A 230 -34.10 -24.77 3.56
CA GLY A 230 -35.33 -24.01 3.31
C GLY A 230 -35.41 -22.69 4.04
N LEU A 231 -34.35 -21.87 4.03
CA LEU A 231 -34.46 -20.41 4.22
C LEU A 231 -33.22 -19.72 3.62
N ARG A 232 -33.24 -19.46 2.31
CA ARG A 232 -32.59 -18.28 1.73
C ARG A 232 -33.46 -17.72 0.61
N SER A 233 -34.38 -16.85 1.02
CA SER A 233 -34.86 -15.76 0.18
C SER A 233 -33.66 -14.82 -0.07
N GLY A 234 -33.44 -14.42 -1.32
CA GLY A 234 -32.67 -13.20 -1.62
C GLY A 234 -31.72 -13.25 -2.81
N ARG A 235 -32.26 -12.89 -3.98
CA ARG A 235 -31.64 -12.15 -5.11
C ARG A 235 -30.73 -12.90 -6.09
N SER A 236 -31.30 -13.25 -7.25
CA SER A 236 -30.89 -12.63 -8.51
C SER A 236 -31.98 -12.78 -9.59
N SER A 237 -32.42 -11.63 -10.11
CA SER A 237 -33.23 -11.51 -11.31
C SER A 237 -32.31 -11.08 -12.46
N VAL A 238 -32.10 -11.96 -13.43
CA VAL A 238 -31.73 -11.58 -14.81
C VAL A 238 -32.50 -12.49 -15.77
N ILE A 239 -33.71 -12.03 -16.10
CA ILE A 239 -34.22 -11.82 -17.46
C ILE A 239 -33.77 -12.82 -18.54
N SER A 240 -34.74 -13.71 -18.87
CA SER A 240 -35.19 -14.18 -20.20
C SER A 240 -34.18 -14.49 -21.32
N ASN A 241 -34.27 -15.71 -21.89
CA ASN A 241 -35.03 -15.88 -23.14
C ASN A 241 -35.25 -17.35 -23.54
N ASN A 242 -36.47 -17.56 -24.08
CA ASN A 242 -36.96 -18.75 -24.78
C ASN A 242 -35.96 -19.35 -25.79
N ARG A 243 -35.99 -20.68 -25.95
CA ARG A 243 -36.46 -21.32 -27.19
C ARG A 243 -36.60 -22.85 -27.06
N LEU A 244 -37.83 -23.25 -27.33
CA LEU A 244 -38.38 -24.51 -27.82
C LEU A 244 -37.39 -25.53 -28.42
N SER A 245 -37.53 -26.79 -28.01
CA SER A 245 -37.85 -27.89 -28.94
C SER A 245 -38.31 -29.13 -28.18
N THR A 246 -39.53 -29.52 -28.51
CA THR A 246 -40.26 -30.75 -28.18
C THR A 246 -39.73 -31.96 -28.94
N SER A 247 -39.57 -33.11 -28.27
CA SER A 247 -39.96 -34.41 -28.85
C SER A 247 -40.15 -35.50 -27.78
N SER A 248 -41.39 -35.99 -27.78
CA SER A 248 -41.96 -37.20 -27.17
C SER A 248 -41.06 -38.45 -27.14
N GLY A 249 -41.16 -39.21 -26.04
CA GLY A 249 -40.83 -40.64 -25.97
C GLY A 249 -41.37 -41.27 -24.69
N THR A 250 -42.59 -41.81 -24.76
CA THR A 250 -43.25 -42.53 -23.65
C THR A 250 -42.88 -44.01 -23.61
N LYS A 251 -42.86 -44.57 -22.39
CA LYS A 251 -42.99 -45.99 -21.97
C LYS A 251 -41.70 -46.82 -21.82
N SER A 252 -41.40 -47.25 -20.59
CA SER A 252 -41.57 -48.65 -20.14
C SER A 252 -40.98 -48.86 -18.75
N THR A 253 -41.66 -49.66 -17.93
CA THR A 253 -41.33 -50.00 -16.54
C THR A 253 -40.72 -51.41 -16.52
N PHE A 254 -39.56 -51.54 -15.85
CA PHE A 254 -38.78 -52.76 -15.55
C PHE A 254 -37.96 -53.39 -16.69
N SER A 255 -36.64 -53.22 -16.64
CA SER A 255 -35.68 -54.34 -16.59
C SER A 255 -34.29 -53.88 -16.15
N ILE A 256 -33.45 -54.87 -15.89
CA ILE A 256 -32.31 -54.92 -14.97
C ILE A 256 -30.99 -54.39 -15.56
N GLU A 257 -30.09 -53.92 -14.70
CA GLU A 257 -28.65 -53.64 -14.90
C GLU A 257 -28.19 -52.86 -16.15
N ASP A 258 -27.87 -51.57 -15.99
CA ASP A 258 -26.88 -50.90 -16.84
C ASP A 258 -26.11 -49.87 -16.00
N ILE A 259 -24.87 -50.22 -15.67
CA ILE A 259 -23.92 -49.42 -14.90
C ILE A 259 -23.56 -48.19 -15.76
N PRO A 260 -23.69 -46.95 -15.28
CA PRO A 260 -23.30 -45.78 -16.07
C PRO A 260 -21.79 -45.82 -16.36
N PRO A 261 -21.35 -45.50 -17.59
CA PRO A 261 -19.93 -45.55 -17.93
C PRO A 261 -19.13 -44.55 -17.08
N VAL A 262 -18.15 -45.06 -16.35
CA VAL A 262 -17.18 -44.26 -15.58
C VAL A 262 -16.37 -43.40 -16.57
N PRO A 263 -16.23 -42.08 -16.35
CA PRO A 263 -15.39 -41.23 -17.19
C PRO A 263 -13.93 -41.71 -17.16
N PRO A 264 -13.20 -41.68 -18.28
CA PRO A 264 -11.83 -42.17 -18.34
C PRO A 264 -10.93 -41.36 -17.40
N ILE A 265 -10.27 -42.06 -16.47
CA ILE A 265 -9.26 -41.51 -15.58
C ILE A 265 -8.07 -41.02 -16.44
N PRO A 266 -7.60 -39.77 -16.27
CA PRO A 266 -6.41 -39.28 -16.95
C PRO A 266 -5.19 -40.15 -16.59
N ARG A 267 -4.73 -40.96 -17.56
CA ARG A 267 -3.47 -41.69 -17.47
C ARG A 267 -2.32 -40.71 -17.63
N HIS A 268 -1.89 -40.08 -16.54
CA HIS A 268 -0.56 -39.46 -16.51
C HIS A 268 0.49 -40.57 -16.47
N ARG A 269 1.22 -40.74 -17.59
CA ARG A 269 2.47 -41.49 -17.63
C ARG A 269 3.50 -40.77 -16.75
N PRO A 270 4.20 -41.46 -15.82
CA PRO A 270 5.40 -40.90 -15.20
C PRO A 270 6.56 -41.18 -16.16
N ASN A 271 7.02 -40.15 -16.88
CA ASN A 271 8.32 -40.23 -17.53
C ASN A 271 9.40 -39.99 -16.48
N ASP A 272 10.27 -40.99 -16.38
CA ASP A 272 11.67 -40.96 -15.96
C ASP A 272 12.02 -40.39 -14.59
N ILE A 273 12.11 -41.33 -13.66
CA ILE A 273 13.10 -41.34 -12.58
C ILE A 273 14.50 -41.25 -13.23
N MET A 274 15.10 -40.06 -13.25
CA MET A 274 16.55 -39.90 -13.30
C MET A 274 17.03 -39.42 -11.94
N THR A 275 17.38 -40.39 -11.10
CA THR A 275 18.35 -40.24 -10.02
C THR A 275 19.65 -39.70 -10.59
N ASN A 276 20.09 -38.52 -10.14
CA ASN A 276 21.50 -38.17 -9.98
C ASN A 276 21.63 -36.97 -9.03
N LEU A 277 22.02 -37.27 -7.79
CA LEU A 277 22.70 -36.35 -6.88
C LEU A 277 24.21 -36.42 -7.23
N PRO A 278 24.99 -35.33 -7.18
CA PRO A 278 25.55 -34.94 -5.89
C PRO A 278 25.65 -33.42 -5.62
N SER A 279 25.76 -33.15 -4.33
CA SER A 279 25.97 -31.89 -3.60
C SER A 279 27.13 -31.00 -4.07
N ARG A 280 26.95 -29.66 -4.02
CA ARG A 280 27.69 -28.69 -3.17
C ARG A 280 27.71 -27.26 -3.75
N ILE A 281 27.29 -26.30 -2.90
CA ILE A 281 27.94 -25.01 -2.60
C ILE A 281 27.82 -23.85 -3.64
N SER A 282 27.20 -22.76 -3.15
CA SER A 282 27.47 -21.32 -3.41
C SER A 282 26.79 -20.56 -4.56
N THR A 283 25.92 -19.63 -4.11
CA THR A 283 25.86 -18.17 -4.40
C THR A 283 25.87 -17.63 -5.84
N GLN A 284 24.95 -16.65 -6.02
CA GLN A 284 24.90 -15.56 -6.99
C GLN A 284 24.15 -15.78 -8.33
N GLY A 285 23.27 -14.82 -8.62
CA GLY A 285 22.95 -14.40 -9.98
C GLY A 285 21.61 -14.87 -10.53
N ILE A 286 20.52 -14.20 -10.21
CA ILE A 286 19.27 -14.29 -10.99
C ILE A 286 19.48 -13.46 -12.27
N SER A 287 20.02 -14.10 -13.29
CA SER A 287 19.84 -13.70 -14.69
C SER A 287 18.76 -14.58 -15.30
N THR A 288 17.77 -13.93 -15.87
CA THR A 288 16.67 -14.53 -16.63
C THR A 288 17.18 -14.97 -17.99
N ASP A 289 17.52 -16.24 -18.15
CA ASP A 289 17.29 -16.95 -19.41
C ASP A 289 17.36 -18.48 -19.20
N GLY A 290 16.35 -19.21 -19.67
CA GLY A 290 16.51 -20.62 -20.03
C GLY A 290 16.31 -21.73 -18.98
N MET A 291 15.67 -21.52 -17.84
CA MET A 291 15.31 -22.63 -16.93
C MET A 291 13.81 -22.59 -16.56
N THR A 292 13.08 -23.66 -16.85
CA THR A 292 11.65 -23.76 -16.53
C THR A 292 11.42 -23.50 -15.03
N PRO A 293 10.59 -22.52 -14.64
CA PRO A 293 10.41 -22.17 -13.23
C PRO A 293 9.77 -23.33 -12.48
N ASN A 294 10.30 -23.63 -11.28
CA ASN A 294 9.71 -24.59 -10.35
C ASN A 294 8.24 -24.20 -10.01
N THR A 295 7.45 -25.18 -9.58
CA THR A 295 6.01 -25.04 -9.29
C THR A 295 5.72 -23.94 -8.27
N GLU A 296 6.62 -23.76 -7.30
CA GLU A 296 6.55 -22.72 -6.26
C GLU A 296 6.73 -21.31 -6.83
N THR A 297 7.66 -21.11 -7.77
CA THR A 297 7.88 -19.83 -8.45
C THR A 297 6.68 -19.46 -9.31
N ARG A 298 6.02 -20.43 -9.95
CA ARG A 298 4.78 -20.17 -10.71
C ARG A 298 3.62 -19.76 -9.81
N ALA A 299 3.49 -20.38 -8.63
CA ALA A 299 2.46 -20.00 -7.66
C ALA A 299 2.71 -18.58 -7.10
N MET A 300 3.97 -18.25 -6.83
CA MET A 300 4.38 -16.93 -6.36
C MET A 300 4.15 -15.84 -7.41
N ILE A 301 4.45 -16.12 -8.69
CA ILE A 301 4.20 -15.19 -9.80
C ILE A 301 2.71 -14.94 -9.98
N ARG A 302 1.86 -15.97 -9.90
CA ARG A 302 0.40 -15.79 -9.95
C ARG A 302 -0.14 -14.97 -8.79
N ALA A 303 0.33 -15.25 -7.57
CA ALA A 303 -0.08 -14.48 -6.40
C ALA A 303 0.33 -13.00 -6.54
N HIS A 304 1.50 -12.73 -7.12
CA HIS A 304 1.94 -11.37 -7.42
C HIS A 304 1.10 -10.71 -8.52
N GLU A 305 0.78 -11.41 -9.59
CA GLU A 305 -0.10 -10.92 -10.68
C GLU A 305 -1.51 -10.59 -10.16
N GLU A 306 -2.10 -11.47 -9.35
CA GLU A 306 -3.43 -11.26 -8.74
C GLU A 306 -3.44 -10.04 -7.79
N LEU A 307 -2.36 -9.84 -7.03
CA LEU A 307 -2.20 -8.68 -6.16
C LEU A 307 -2.05 -7.37 -6.96
N CYS A 308 -1.33 -7.41 -8.08
CA CYS A 308 -1.20 -6.27 -8.99
C CYS A 308 -2.54 -5.91 -9.65
N ASP A 309 -3.30 -6.91 -10.11
CA ASP A 309 -4.63 -6.73 -10.69
C ASP A 309 -5.63 -6.15 -9.67
N MET A 310 -5.61 -6.63 -8.42
CA MET A 310 -6.44 -6.06 -7.34
C MET A 310 -6.09 -4.62 -6.99
N LEU A 311 -4.83 -4.23 -7.16
CA LEU A 311 -4.34 -2.86 -6.92
C LEU A 311 -4.47 -1.96 -8.16
N GLY A 312 -4.92 -2.49 -9.30
CA GLY A 312 -5.04 -1.74 -10.55
C GLY A 312 -3.69 -1.27 -11.13
N ILE A 313 -2.58 -1.85 -10.66
CA ILE A 313 -1.23 -1.60 -11.19
C ILE A 313 -0.94 -2.68 -12.22
N THR A 314 -0.69 -2.28 -13.46
CA THR A 314 -0.33 -3.26 -14.48
C THR A 314 1.05 -3.82 -14.15
N SER A 315 1.28 -5.12 -14.28
CA SER A 315 2.58 -5.75 -13.99
C SER A 315 3.74 -5.19 -14.84
N LYS A 316 3.42 -4.36 -15.85
CA LYS A 316 4.36 -3.59 -16.67
C LYS A 316 4.92 -2.35 -15.96
N ASP A 317 4.24 -1.83 -14.94
CA ASP A 317 4.63 -0.63 -14.18
C ASP A 317 5.66 -0.92 -13.07
N LEU A 318 5.87 -2.19 -12.72
CA LEU A 318 6.80 -2.63 -11.67
C LEU A 318 8.19 -3.00 -12.19
N LYS A 319 8.49 -2.77 -13.47
CA LYS A 319 9.84 -3.00 -14.00
C LYS A 319 10.80 -2.01 -13.34
N PRO A 320 11.84 -2.47 -12.60
CA PRO A 320 12.87 -1.57 -12.11
C PRO A 320 13.53 -0.91 -13.31
N ARG A 321 13.35 0.40 -13.44
CA ARG A 321 14.01 1.23 -14.43
C ARG A 321 15.52 1.16 -14.13
N ARG A 322 16.24 0.25 -14.81
CA ARG A 322 17.71 0.25 -14.82
C ARG A 322 18.15 1.66 -15.20
N ALA A 323 18.91 2.30 -14.31
CA ALA A 323 19.63 3.51 -14.62
C ALA A 323 20.49 3.24 -15.86
N LEU A 324 20.11 3.86 -16.98
CA LEU A 324 20.91 3.93 -18.19
C LEU A 324 22.04 4.93 -17.92
N SER A 325 23.18 4.41 -17.49
CA SER A 325 24.44 5.13 -17.56
C SER A 325 24.78 5.36 -19.03
N LEU A 326 24.75 6.62 -19.45
CA LEU A 326 25.24 7.07 -20.75
C LEU A 326 26.75 6.82 -20.83
N LEU A 327 27.13 5.75 -21.55
CA LEU A 327 28.49 5.55 -22.05
C LEU A 327 28.48 5.95 -23.53
N THR A 328 29.01 7.13 -23.81
CA THR A 328 29.32 7.60 -25.17
C THR A 328 30.75 7.18 -25.50
N PRO A 329 31.02 6.50 -26.64
CA PRO A 329 32.38 6.41 -27.16
C PRO A 329 32.62 7.59 -28.10
N ALA A 330 33.63 8.41 -27.81
CA ALA A 330 34.18 9.38 -28.76
C ALA A 330 35.61 8.97 -29.08
N SER A 331 35.85 8.60 -30.33
CA SER A 331 37.16 8.29 -30.88
C SER A 331 37.77 9.51 -31.58
N HIS A 332 39.02 9.77 -31.20
CA HIS A 332 40.16 10.37 -31.93
C HIS A 332 40.21 11.87 -32.30
N GLY A 333 41.37 12.46 -31.98
CA GLY A 333 41.88 13.77 -32.43
C GLY A 333 42.58 14.57 -31.31
N GLU A 334 43.68 14.09 -30.72
CA GLU A 334 45.08 14.46 -30.98
C GLU A 334 45.59 15.81 -30.39
N GLN A 335 46.73 15.70 -29.67
CA GLN A 335 47.76 16.73 -29.29
C GLN A 335 47.42 17.73 -28.17
N ALA A 336 48.28 18.07 -27.18
CA ALA A 336 49.58 17.61 -26.71
C ALA A 336 49.92 18.29 -25.35
N ARG A 337 50.84 17.69 -24.57
CA ARG A 337 51.77 18.28 -23.57
C ARG A 337 51.32 18.59 -22.12
N THR A 338 51.98 17.89 -21.19
CA THR A 338 52.31 18.24 -19.78
C THR A 338 53.74 18.86 -19.73
N PRO A 339 54.37 19.27 -18.59
CA PRO A 339 54.01 19.10 -17.16
C PRO A 339 54.35 20.28 -16.17
N GLU A 340 54.05 20.04 -14.87
CA GLU A 340 54.77 20.45 -13.63
C GLU A 340 54.44 21.82 -12.92
N PRO A 341 54.74 22.02 -11.61
CA PRO A 341 53.72 22.13 -10.54
C PRO A 341 53.95 23.33 -9.57
N ARG A 342 53.11 23.49 -8.51
CA ARG A 342 53.54 23.81 -7.11
C ARG A 342 52.39 24.08 -6.12
N HIS A 343 52.56 23.46 -4.95
CA HIS A 343 52.25 23.86 -3.56
C HIS A 343 50.81 24.08 -3.02
N ARG A 344 50.40 23.05 -2.25
CA ARG A 344 50.02 23.04 -0.81
C ARG A 344 49.35 24.30 -0.22
N ARG A 345 48.14 24.12 0.31
CA ARG A 345 47.83 24.38 1.74
C ARG A 345 46.73 23.44 2.27
N ARG A 346 47.01 22.83 3.42
CA ARG A 346 46.16 21.98 4.25
C ARG A 346 45.44 22.83 5.31
N SER A 347 44.21 22.47 5.66
CA SER A 347 43.60 22.54 7.02
C SER A 347 42.19 21.92 6.93
N SER A 348 42.04 20.64 7.28
CA SER A 348 41.54 20.12 8.57
C SER A 348 40.03 20.30 8.80
N CYS A 349 39.26 19.25 8.50
CA CYS A 349 38.04 18.91 9.24
C CYS A 349 37.83 17.39 9.13
N ASP A 350 38.30 16.67 10.13
CA ASP A 350 37.99 15.27 10.34
C ASP A 350 36.48 15.14 10.64
N ARG A 351 35.77 14.46 9.74
CA ARG A 351 34.40 13.98 9.96
C ARG A 351 34.47 12.60 10.61
N PRO A 352 33.86 12.36 11.77
CA PRO A 352 33.67 11.01 12.27
C PRO A 352 32.73 10.24 11.33
N SER A 353 33.17 9.07 10.85
CA SER A 353 32.33 8.15 10.10
C SER A 353 31.30 7.51 11.03
N SER A 354 30.03 7.82 10.83
CA SER A 354 28.91 7.19 11.53
C SER A 354 28.55 5.85 10.89
N LEU A 355 29.43 4.86 11.01
CA LEU A 355 29.09 3.45 10.79
C LEU A 355 29.48 2.68 12.05
N PRO A 356 28.53 2.05 12.77
CA PRO A 356 28.86 1.25 13.94
C PRO A 356 29.68 0.03 13.52
N ASP A 357 30.77 -0.18 14.26
CA ASP A 357 31.68 -1.30 14.07
C ASP A 357 30.93 -2.62 14.32
N ARG A 358 31.24 -3.66 13.54
CA ARG A 358 30.54 -4.96 13.58
C ARG A 358 30.57 -5.63 14.97
N SER A 359 31.48 -5.19 15.84
CA SER A 359 31.60 -5.64 17.22
C SER A 359 30.40 -5.24 18.09
N GLU A 360 29.82 -4.05 17.89
CA GLU A 360 28.69 -3.56 18.69
C GLU A 360 27.37 -4.27 18.36
N LEU A 361 27.18 -4.68 17.09
CA LEU A 361 26.02 -5.48 16.67
C LEU A 361 25.99 -6.85 17.34
N SER A 362 27.16 -7.44 17.62
CA SER A 362 27.24 -8.73 18.31
C SER A 362 26.86 -8.64 19.80
N GLN A 363 27.12 -7.50 20.44
CA GLN A 363 26.72 -7.23 21.83
C GLN A 363 25.22 -6.97 21.94
N VAL A 364 24.62 -6.24 20.99
CA VAL A 364 23.18 -6.00 20.94
C VAL A 364 22.40 -7.30 20.70
N TYR A 365 22.91 -8.21 19.86
CA TYR A 365 22.30 -9.52 19.64
C TYR A 365 22.39 -10.41 20.90
N LYS A 366 23.52 -10.39 21.60
CA LYS A 366 23.66 -11.13 22.86
C LYS A 366 22.71 -10.60 23.94
N ALA A 367 22.58 -9.28 24.08
CA ALA A 367 21.68 -8.66 25.05
C ALA A 367 20.20 -9.03 24.83
N MET A 368 19.75 -9.11 23.58
CA MET A 368 18.38 -9.53 23.27
C MET A 368 18.11 -11.02 23.54
N THR A 369 19.13 -11.88 23.47
CA THR A 369 18.96 -13.32 23.75
C THR A 369 18.95 -13.66 25.25
N VAL A 370 19.52 -12.83 26.12
CA VAL A 370 19.51 -13.11 27.58
C VAL A 370 18.14 -12.84 28.21
N ASP A 371 17.39 -11.89 27.66
CA ASP A 371 16.09 -11.47 28.20
C ASP A 371 14.94 -12.45 27.91
N VAL A 372 15.13 -13.39 26.98
CA VAL A 372 14.14 -14.43 26.64
C VAL A 372 14.24 -15.64 27.58
N SER A 373 15.34 -15.80 28.33
CA SER A 373 15.57 -16.97 29.18
C SER A 373 15.18 -16.81 30.65
N LEU A 374 14.59 -15.66 31.05
CA LEU A 374 14.26 -15.34 32.45
C LEU A 374 12.76 -15.20 32.76
N LYS A 375 11.86 -15.65 31.89
CA LYS A 375 10.41 -15.72 32.20
C LYS A 375 9.88 -17.15 32.07
N GLY A 376 10.06 -17.91 33.15
CA GLY A 376 9.20 -19.05 33.49
C GLY A 376 7.81 -18.59 33.97
N PRO A 377 6.87 -19.54 34.15
CA PRO A 377 5.44 -19.34 33.91
C PRO A 377 4.72 -18.68 35.09
N PHE A 378 3.87 -17.69 34.81
CA PHE A 378 2.92 -17.17 35.81
C PHE A 378 1.58 -17.93 35.70
N SER A 379 1.26 -18.56 36.83
CA SER A 379 0.07 -19.34 37.13
C SER A 379 -1.22 -18.53 37.06
N LEU A 380 -2.29 -19.23 36.66
CA LEU A 380 -3.68 -18.96 36.96
C LEU A 380 -3.89 -18.59 38.44
N MET A 381 -4.74 -17.59 38.71
CA MET A 381 -5.64 -17.57 39.87
C MET A 381 -6.82 -16.63 39.63
N SER A 382 -8.01 -17.14 39.96
CA SER A 382 -9.32 -16.50 39.95
C SER A 382 -9.45 -15.26 40.84
N ALA A 383 -10.28 -14.31 40.41
CA ALA A 383 -11.42 -13.76 41.16
C ALA A 383 -12.30 -12.95 40.19
#